data_AF-I8R0F5-F1
#
_entry.id   AF-I8R0F5-F1
#
_cell.length_a   1.000
_cell.length_b   1.000
_cell.length_c   1.000
_cell.angle_alpha   90.00
_cell.angle_beta   90.00
_cell.angle_gamma   90.00
#
_symmetry.space_group_name_H-M   'P 1'
#
loop_
_entity.id
_entity.type
_entity.pdbx_description
1 polymer ?
#
loop_
_entity_poly.entity_id
_entity_poly.type
_entity_poly.pdbx_seq_one_letter_code
_entity_poly.pdbx_strand_id
1 'polypeptide(L)'
;MIIVYMCYGSAHSSVVAASIHIGLLPIDRVPTYEEIVSLPHYDKTSNDEIGTLFYMGKDEFGNYVYIVGARNGREIVTKAIYSFLSLYGISEKDILVVDALPTIGLTTKIGGITSRRLGIIFLGRPITVYGILKKYNNFVKLVTDIKTKLQIRS
;
A
#
# COMPACT_ATOMS: atom_id res chain seq x y z
N MET A 1 13.26 10.49 -2.90
CA MET A 1 12.12 10.34 -3.83
C MET A 1 10.80 10.25 -3.06
N ILE A 2 9.67 10.41 -3.74
CA ILE A 2 8.32 10.18 -3.22
C ILE A 2 7.80 8.86 -3.82
N ILE A 3 7.44 7.91 -2.98
CA ILE A 3 6.93 6.60 -3.37
C ILE A 3 5.50 6.47 -2.88
N VAL A 4 4.56 6.21 -3.77
CA VAL A 4 3.14 6.09 -3.44
C VAL A 4 2.66 4.69 -3.77
N TYR A 5 2.33 3.90 -2.75
CA TYR A 5 1.68 2.61 -2.93
C TYR A 5 0.16 2.81 -3.07
N MET A 6 -0.37 2.44 -4.22
CA MET A 6 -1.78 2.55 -4.55
C MET A 6 -2.49 1.22 -4.37
N CYS A 7 -3.71 1.24 -3.84
CA CYS A 7 -4.63 0.10 -3.93
C CYS A 7 -6.08 0.57 -4.11
N TYR A 8 -7.06 -0.32 -3.90
CA TYR A 8 -8.48 0.02 -4.08
C TYR A 8 -8.98 1.01 -3.02
N GLY A 9 -8.72 0.77 -1.73
CA GLY A 9 -9.32 1.54 -0.63
C GLY A 9 -8.32 2.06 0.41
N SER A 10 -7.02 2.07 0.11
CA SER A 10 -5.95 2.42 1.05
C SER A 10 -5.90 1.60 2.36
N ALA A 11 -6.53 0.42 2.39
CA ALA A 11 -6.79 -0.29 3.64
C ALA A 11 -5.94 -1.56 3.85
N HIS A 12 -5.46 -2.19 2.77
CA HIS A 12 -4.85 -3.53 2.87
C HIS A 12 -3.54 -3.63 2.10
N SER A 13 -3.57 -3.76 0.78
CA SER A 13 -2.36 -4.11 0.03
C SER A 13 -1.35 -2.97 -0.04
N SER A 14 -1.80 -1.73 -0.19
CA SER A 14 -0.90 -0.57 -0.13
C SER A 14 -0.29 -0.39 1.26
N VAL A 15 -1.09 -0.58 2.33
CA VAL A 15 -0.63 -0.50 3.72
C VAL A 15 0.48 -1.53 3.98
N VAL A 16 0.25 -2.80 3.61
CA VAL A 16 1.24 -3.87 3.83
C VAL A 16 2.50 -3.61 3.00
N ALA A 17 2.37 -3.27 1.71
CA ALA A 17 3.53 -2.99 0.86
C ALA A 17 4.36 -1.81 1.39
N ALA A 18 3.70 -0.71 1.77
CA ALA A 18 4.38 0.45 2.34
C ALA A 18 5.03 0.12 3.68
N SER A 19 4.38 -0.68 4.54
CA SER A 19 4.91 -1.08 5.84
C SER A 19 6.16 -1.94 5.72
N ILE A 20 6.21 -2.86 4.75
CA ILE A 20 7.46 -3.59 4.42
C ILE A 20 8.52 -2.61 3.91
N HIS A 21 8.12 -1.68 3.03
CA HIS A 21 9.05 -0.73 2.42
C HIS A 21 9.80 0.11 3.45
N ILE A 22 9.11 0.61 4.47
CA ILE A 22 9.70 1.43 5.55
C ILE A 22 10.25 0.60 6.73
N GLY A 23 10.24 -0.73 6.63
CA GLY A 23 10.80 -1.62 7.66
C GLY A 23 9.92 -1.87 8.89
N LEU A 24 8.62 -1.55 8.84
CA LEU A 24 7.66 -1.93 9.91
C LEU A 24 7.31 -3.42 9.88
N LEU A 25 7.47 -4.08 8.72
CA LEU A 25 7.24 -5.50 8.57
C LEU A 25 8.49 -6.22 8.03
N PRO A 26 8.73 -7.48 8.43
CA PRO A 26 9.94 -8.22 8.07
C PRO A 26 9.99 -8.59 6.58
N ILE A 27 11.18 -8.64 6.00
CA ILE A 27 11.40 -9.12 4.62
C ILE A 27 11.85 -10.59 4.57
N ASP A 28 12.33 -11.12 5.69
CA ASP A 28 12.98 -12.42 5.84
C ASP A 28 12.05 -13.51 6.40
N ARG A 29 10.84 -13.14 6.83
CA ARG A 29 9.81 -14.07 7.32
C ARG A 29 8.40 -13.55 7.05
N VAL A 30 7.41 -14.43 7.17
CA VAL A 30 6.00 -14.05 7.22
C VAL A 30 5.66 -13.48 8.60
N PRO A 31 4.95 -12.34 8.70
CA PRO A 31 4.56 -11.75 9.97
C PRO A 31 3.43 -12.53 10.64
N THR A 32 3.22 -12.25 11.93
CA THR A 32 2.08 -12.72 12.70
C THR A 32 0.80 -11.96 12.34
N TYR A 33 -0.33 -12.47 12.81
CA TYR A 33 -1.61 -11.80 12.65
C TYR A 33 -1.58 -10.42 13.34
N GLU A 34 -1.04 -10.38 14.56
CA GLU A 34 -0.95 -9.22 15.43
C GLU A 34 -0.13 -8.11 14.77
N GLU A 35 1.02 -8.46 14.19
CA GLU A 35 1.87 -7.52 13.46
C GLU A 35 1.13 -6.86 12.28
N ILE A 36 0.24 -7.57 11.59
CA ILE A 36 -0.57 -7.00 10.49
C ILE A 36 -1.65 -6.07 11.02
N VAL A 37 -2.41 -6.48 12.04
CA VAL A 37 -3.53 -5.66 12.53
C VAL A 37 -3.07 -4.46 13.35
N SER A 38 -1.85 -4.47 13.88
CA SER A 38 -1.25 -3.34 14.59
C SER A 38 -0.76 -2.24 13.66
N LEU A 39 -0.65 -2.48 12.35
CA LEU A 39 -0.12 -1.50 11.41
C LEU A 39 -0.91 -0.19 11.42
N PRO A 40 -0.23 0.94 11.16
CA PRO A 40 -0.91 2.18 10.87
C PRO A 40 -1.79 2.01 9.63
N HIS A 41 -2.99 2.61 9.66
CA HIS A 41 -3.98 2.59 8.57
C HIS A 41 -4.56 1.21 8.15
N TYR A 42 -4.09 0.08 8.68
CA TYR A 42 -4.61 -1.24 8.29
C TYR A 42 -6.09 -1.40 8.62
N ASP A 43 -6.89 -1.64 7.58
CA ASP A 43 -8.34 -1.81 7.65
C ASP A 43 -9.05 -0.64 8.38
N LYS A 44 -8.46 0.57 8.34
CA LYS A 44 -8.97 1.77 9.04
C LYS A 44 -9.57 2.83 8.09
N THR A 45 -9.00 3.05 6.91
CA THR A 45 -9.40 4.13 5.97
C THR A 45 -10.89 4.14 5.65
N SER A 46 -11.57 5.22 5.97
CA SER A 46 -13.00 5.41 5.68
C SER A 46 -13.26 5.63 4.19
N ASN A 47 -14.52 5.58 3.77
CA ASN A 47 -14.86 5.71 2.35
C ASN A 47 -14.64 7.13 1.81
N ASP A 48 -14.84 8.14 2.65
CA ASP A 48 -14.63 9.57 2.40
C ASP A 48 -13.14 9.94 2.34
N GLU A 49 -12.28 9.16 2.98
CA GLU A 49 -10.83 9.33 2.93
C GLU A 49 -10.18 8.74 1.66
N ILE A 50 -10.91 7.97 0.85
CA ILE A 50 -10.37 7.38 -0.38
C ILE A 50 -9.98 8.48 -1.37
N GLY A 51 -8.74 8.44 -1.84
CA GLY A 51 -8.11 9.49 -2.65
C GLY A 51 -7.10 10.33 -1.85
N THR A 52 -7.13 10.23 -0.52
CA THR A 52 -6.16 10.90 0.36
C THR A 52 -4.82 10.15 0.37
N LEU A 53 -3.73 10.91 0.27
CA LEU A 53 -2.38 10.41 0.49
C LEU A 53 -2.10 10.34 1.99
N PHE A 54 -1.84 9.15 2.51
CA PHE A 54 -1.39 8.97 3.90
C PHE A 54 0.12 8.74 3.93
N TYR A 55 0.81 9.53 4.72
CA TYR A 55 2.24 9.37 4.94
C TYR A 55 2.51 8.16 5.84
N MET A 56 3.41 7.28 5.40
CA MET A 56 3.77 6.07 6.13
C MET A 56 5.12 6.19 6.83
N GLY A 57 6.06 6.95 6.27
CA GLY A 57 7.41 7.10 6.84
C GLY A 57 8.47 7.31 5.78
N LYS A 58 9.74 7.20 6.20
CA LYS A 58 10.91 7.14 5.31
C LYS A 58 11.48 5.74 5.26
N ASP A 59 12.01 5.36 4.10
CA ASP A 59 12.83 4.16 3.96
C ASP A 59 14.28 4.41 4.41
N GLU A 60 15.11 3.38 4.35
CA GLU A 60 16.53 3.41 4.70
C GLU A 60 17.39 4.33 3.80
N PHE A 61 16.85 4.77 2.66
CA PHE A 61 17.50 5.70 1.71
C PHE A 61 16.94 7.12 1.83
N GLY A 62 16.04 7.38 2.80
CA GLY A 62 15.42 8.69 3.01
C GLY A 62 14.29 9.03 2.03
N ASN A 63 13.78 8.06 1.26
CA ASN A 63 12.61 8.24 0.40
C ASN A 63 11.34 8.33 1.23
N TYR A 64 10.46 9.28 0.88
CA TYR A 64 9.16 9.42 1.53
C TYR A 64 8.16 8.42 0.96
N VAL A 65 7.54 7.62 1.82
CA VAL A 65 6.58 6.58 1.42
C VAL A 65 5.16 6.98 1.85
N TYR A 66 4.22 6.84 0.91
CA TYR A 66 2.80 7.14 1.09
C TYR A 66 1.93 5.99 0.60
N ILE A 67 0.67 5.99 1.03
CA ILE A 67 -0.38 5.12 0.50
C ILE A 67 -1.57 5.93 -0.03
N VAL A 68 -2.26 5.40 -1.03
CA VAL A 68 -3.50 5.98 -1.55
C VAL A 68 -4.50 4.90 -1.99
N GLY A 69 -5.79 5.17 -1.79
CA GLY A 69 -6.89 4.40 -2.35
C GLY A 69 -7.43 5.06 -3.62
N ALA A 70 -7.57 4.31 -4.71
CA ALA A 70 -8.01 4.87 -5.99
C ALA A 70 -9.30 4.25 -6.55
N ARG A 71 -9.91 3.27 -5.87
CA ARG A 71 -11.06 2.49 -6.37
C ARG A 71 -10.86 2.04 -7.83
N ASN A 72 -11.69 2.53 -8.74
CA ASN A 72 -11.61 2.28 -10.18
C ASN A 72 -10.86 3.40 -10.93
N GLY A 73 -10.57 4.52 -10.28
CA GLY A 73 -9.90 5.69 -10.84
C GLY A 73 -8.38 5.64 -10.71
N ARG A 74 -7.73 4.48 -10.94
CA ARG A 74 -6.27 4.35 -10.82
C ARG A 74 -5.52 5.34 -11.71
N GLU A 75 -5.91 5.40 -12.98
CA GLU A 75 -5.24 6.27 -13.95
C GLU A 75 -5.41 7.75 -13.61
N ILE A 76 -6.63 8.17 -13.25
CA ILE A 76 -6.89 9.57 -12.89
C ILE A 76 -6.19 9.97 -11.59
N VAL A 77 -6.14 9.10 -10.58
CA VAL A 77 -5.41 9.35 -9.33
C VAL A 77 -3.90 9.46 -9.60
N THR A 78 -3.33 8.54 -10.38
CA THR A 78 -1.91 8.62 -10.76
C THR A 78 -1.60 9.93 -11.49
N LYS A 79 -2.40 10.30 -12.51
CA LYS A 79 -2.23 11.57 -13.24
C LYS A 79 -2.36 12.78 -12.32
N ALA A 80 -3.31 12.76 -11.38
CA ALA A 80 -3.50 13.84 -10.41
C ALA A 80 -2.29 13.99 -9.49
N ILE A 81 -1.69 12.89 -9.00
CA ILE A 81 -0.47 12.93 -8.19
C ILE A 81 0.68 13.58 -8.96
N TYR A 82 0.95 13.10 -10.18
CA TYR A 82 2.03 13.66 -11.01
C TYR A 82 1.79 15.15 -11.35
N SER A 83 0.57 15.49 -11.76
CA SER A 83 0.21 16.87 -12.14
C SER A 83 0.27 17.82 -10.94
N PHE A 84 -0.20 17.38 -9.77
CA PHE A 84 -0.18 18.22 -8.57
C PHE A 84 1.25 18.47 -8.11
N LEU A 85 2.08 17.43 -8.02
CA LEU A 85 3.45 17.58 -7.53
C LEU A 85 4.34 18.35 -8.52
N SER A 86 4.08 18.25 -9.82
CA SER A 86 4.81 19.03 -10.83
C SER A 86 4.54 20.54 -10.70
N LEU A 87 3.34 20.96 -10.29
CA LEU A 87 3.03 22.36 -9.97
C LEU A 87 3.89 22.92 -8.82
N TYR A 88 4.40 22.05 -7.95
CA TYR A 88 5.32 22.41 -6.87
C TYR A 88 6.79 22.18 -7.24
N GLY A 89 7.09 22.00 -8.53
CA GLY A 89 8.47 21.85 -9.03
C GLY A 89 9.08 20.46 -8.78
N ILE A 90 8.29 19.47 -8.35
CA ILE A 90 8.78 18.10 -8.17
C ILE A 90 8.75 17.39 -9.52
N SER A 91 9.90 16.90 -9.97
CA SER A 91 10.01 16.20 -11.25
C SER A 91 9.36 14.82 -11.18
N GLU A 92 8.73 14.37 -12.28
CA GLU A 92 8.15 13.03 -12.36
C GLU A 92 9.18 11.91 -12.08
N LYS A 93 10.47 12.15 -12.38
CA LYS A 93 11.55 11.20 -12.09
C LYS A 93 11.73 10.94 -10.59
N ASP A 94 11.32 11.90 -9.75
CA ASP A 94 11.42 11.85 -8.29
C ASP A 94 10.17 11.23 -7.64
N ILE A 95 9.17 10.86 -8.45
CA ILE A 95 7.89 10.30 -8.01
C ILE A 95 7.69 8.91 -8.60
N LEU A 96 7.34 7.95 -7.75
CA LEU A 96 7.02 6.59 -8.16
C LEU A 96 5.67 6.16 -7.60
N VAL A 97 4.67 6.01 -8.46
CA VAL A 97 3.38 5.41 -8.10
C VAL A 97 3.41 3.91 -8.40
N VAL A 98 3.14 3.08 -7.39
CA VAL A 98 3.21 1.62 -7.45
C VAL A 98 1.84 1.01 -7.20
N ASP A 99 1.31 0.22 -8.12
CA ASP A 99 0.07 -0.53 -7.86
C ASP A 99 0.36 -1.77 -7.01
N ALA A 100 -0.12 -1.77 -5.77
CA ALA A 100 -0.01 -2.90 -4.86
C ALA A 100 -1.15 -3.91 -5.02
N LEU A 101 -2.21 -3.61 -5.78
CA LEU A 101 -3.36 -4.51 -5.92
C LEU A 101 -3.02 -5.89 -6.53
N PRO A 102 -2.11 -6.03 -7.51
CA PRO A 102 -1.78 -7.34 -8.08
C PRO A 102 -1.15 -8.31 -7.07
N THR A 103 -0.66 -7.83 -5.93
CA THR A 103 -0.04 -8.67 -4.90
C THR A 103 -1.05 -9.50 -4.11
N ILE A 104 -2.34 -9.12 -4.11
CA ILE A 104 -3.39 -9.81 -3.35
C ILE A 104 -4.21 -10.80 -4.17
N GLY A 105 -4.56 -11.92 -3.53
CA GLY A 105 -5.47 -12.93 -4.08
C GLY A 105 -6.95 -12.61 -3.87
N LEU A 106 -7.82 -13.48 -4.39
CA LEU A 106 -9.28 -13.36 -4.28
C LEU A 106 -9.75 -13.32 -2.81
N THR A 107 -9.09 -14.07 -1.93
CA THR A 107 -9.40 -14.13 -0.49
C THR A 107 -9.35 -12.76 0.19
N THR A 108 -8.28 -11.98 -0.04
CA THR A 108 -8.17 -10.62 0.52
C THR A 108 -9.19 -9.68 -0.09
N LYS A 109 -9.55 -9.85 -1.37
CA LYS A 109 -10.61 -9.05 -2.02
C LYS A 109 -11.97 -9.32 -1.37
N ILE A 110 -12.31 -10.59 -1.13
CA ILE A 110 -13.56 -10.99 -0.47
C ILE A 110 -13.60 -10.48 0.96
N GLY A 111 -12.53 -10.70 1.74
CA GLY A 111 -12.43 -10.19 3.10
C GLY A 111 -12.58 -8.67 3.18
N GLY A 112 -11.96 -7.94 2.24
CA GLY A 112 -12.05 -6.48 2.19
C GLY A 112 -13.45 -5.97 1.82
N ILE A 113 -14.19 -6.70 0.97
CA ILE A 113 -15.61 -6.41 0.73
C ILE A 113 -16.40 -6.62 2.02
N THR A 114 -16.18 -7.74 2.72
CA THR A 114 -16.89 -8.05 3.97
C THR A 114 -16.59 -7.04 5.07
N SER A 115 -15.33 -6.64 5.31
CA SER A 115 -15.00 -5.66 6.35
C SER A 115 -15.42 -4.25 5.98
N ARG A 116 -15.20 -3.81 4.73
CA ARG A 116 -15.33 -2.39 4.35
C ARG A 116 -16.64 -2.03 3.66
N ARG A 117 -17.25 -2.94 2.88
CA ARG A 117 -18.54 -2.65 2.20
C ARG A 117 -19.73 -3.11 3.03
N LEU A 118 -19.62 -4.27 3.68
CA LEU A 118 -20.70 -4.81 4.51
C LEU A 118 -20.60 -4.37 5.98
N GLY A 119 -19.49 -3.76 6.39
CA GLY A 119 -19.27 -3.31 7.78
C GLY A 119 -19.03 -4.44 8.77
N ILE A 120 -18.87 -5.68 8.31
CA ILE A 120 -18.71 -6.87 9.16
C ILE A 120 -17.21 -7.07 9.45
N ILE A 121 -16.64 -6.13 10.22
CA ILE A 121 -15.19 -6.05 10.48
C ILE A 121 -14.67 -7.35 11.15
N PHE A 122 -15.40 -7.88 12.12
CA PHE A 122 -14.98 -9.07 12.89
C PHE A 122 -14.79 -10.32 12.01
N LEU A 123 -15.53 -10.45 10.91
CA LEU A 123 -15.36 -11.56 9.96
C LEU A 123 -14.44 -11.18 8.80
N GLY A 124 -14.54 -9.95 8.29
CA GLY A 124 -13.75 -9.52 7.15
C GLY A 124 -12.25 -9.41 7.45
N ARG A 125 -11.87 -8.87 8.62
CA ARG A 125 -10.47 -8.64 8.98
C ARG A 125 -9.66 -9.93 9.14
N PRO A 126 -10.14 -11.00 9.81
CA PRO A 126 -9.44 -12.29 9.80
C PRO A 126 -9.21 -12.84 8.39
N ILE A 127 -10.19 -12.72 7.50
CA ILE A 127 -10.09 -13.18 6.11
C ILE A 127 -9.05 -12.38 5.33
N THR A 128 -8.99 -11.05 5.50
CA THR A 128 -8.00 -10.22 4.82
C THR A 128 -6.59 -10.56 5.28
N VAL A 129 -6.38 -10.68 6.60
CA VAL A 129 -5.07 -11.02 7.16
C VAL A 129 -4.63 -12.39 6.68
N TYR A 130 -5.48 -13.41 6.76
CA TYR A 130 -5.15 -14.75 6.25
C TYR A 130 -4.72 -14.74 4.78
N GLY A 131 -5.45 -13.99 3.93
CA GLY A 131 -5.09 -13.84 2.52
C GLY A 131 -3.75 -13.13 2.30
N ILE A 132 -3.43 -12.13 3.13
CA ILE A 132 -2.15 -11.41 3.10
C ILE A 132 -1.01 -12.34 3.52
N LEU A 133 -1.15 -13.05 4.64
CA LEU A 133 -0.12 -13.95 5.15
C LEU A 133 0.23 -15.03 4.11
N LYS A 134 -0.77 -15.62 3.45
CA LYS A 134 -0.58 -16.62 2.39
C LYS A 134 0.16 -16.07 1.15
N LYS A 135 0.09 -14.77 0.91
CA LYS A 135 0.68 -14.09 -0.25
C LYS A 135 1.82 -13.15 0.14
N TYR A 136 2.32 -13.23 1.37
CA TYR A 136 3.23 -12.25 1.93
C TYR A 136 4.52 -12.07 1.10
N ASN A 137 5.09 -13.17 0.61
CA ASN A 137 6.28 -13.15 -0.24
C ASN A 137 6.08 -12.38 -1.56
N ASN A 138 4.85 -12.23 -2.05
CA ASN A 138 4.58 -11.38 -3.22
C ASN A 138 4.77 -9.90 -2.89
N PHE A 139 4.42 -9.48 -1.67
CA PHE A 139 4.64 -8.11 -1.21
C PHE A 139 6.12 -7.84 -0.99
N VAL A 140 6.83 -8.77 -0.35
CA VAL A 140 8.29 -8.69 -0.19
C VAL A 140 8.95 -8.55 -1.56
N LYS A 141 8.61 -9.41 -2.52
CA LYS A 141 9.13 -9.33 -3.88
C LYS A 141 8.84 -7.97 -4.52
N LEU A 142 7.59 -7.49 -4.47
CA LEU A 142 7.22 -6.17 -5.00
C LEU A 142 8.12 -5.09 -4.41
N VAL A 143 8.29 -5.05 -3.10
CA VAL A 143 9.07 -4.02 -2.41
C VAL A 143 10.55 -4.11 -2.78
N THR A 144 11.12 -5.31 -2.80
CA THR A 144 12.52 -5.54 -3.20
C THR A 144 12.77 -5.11 -4.65
N ASP A 145 11.87 -5.45 -5.58
CA ASP A 145 11.96 -5.05 -6.99
C ASP A 145 11.92 -3.52 -7.13
N ILE A 146 11.03 -2.85 -6.37
CA ILE A 146 10.96 -1.38 -6.35
C ILE A 146 12.25 -0.78 -5.79
N LYS A 147 12.75 -1.24 -4.63
CA LYS A 147 13.99 -0.70 -4.04
C LYS A 147 15.19 -0.88 -4.96
N THR A 148 15.31 -2.05 -5.60
CA THR A 148 16.35 -2.32 -6.60
C THR A 148 16.27 -1.36 -7.78
N LYS A 149 15.06 -1.13 -8.31
CA LYS A 149 14.83 -0.18 -9.40
C LYS A 149 15.20 1.26 -9.02
N LEU A 150 14.99 1.65 -7.76
CA LEU A 150 15.36 2.98 -7.26
C LEU A 150 16.87 3.16 -7.15
N GLN A 151 17.60 2.13 -6.69
CA GLN A 151 19.07 2.15 -6.60
C GLN A 151 19.76 2.21 -7.97
N ILE A 152 19.18 1.62 -9.01
CA ILE A 152 19.72 1.71 -10.38
C ILE A 152 19.54 3.12 -10.98
N ARG A 153 18.61 3.92 -10.43
CA ARG A 153 18.31 5.27 -10.92
C ARG A 153 19.13 6.38 -10.24
N SER A 154 19.75 6.09 -9.10
CA SER A 154 20.61 7.00 -8.32
C SER A 154 22.06 6.93 -8.78
#